data_AF-A0A5E6NCV2-F1
#
_entry.id   AF-A0A5E6NCV2-F1
#
_cell.length_a   1.000
_cell.length_b   1.000
_cell.length_c   1.000
_cell.angle_alpha   90.00
_cell.angle_beta   90.00
_cell.angle_gamma   90.00
#
_symmetry.space_group_name_H-M   'P 1'
#
loop_
_entity.id
_entity.type
_entity.pdbx_description
1 polymer ?
#
loop_
_entity_poly.entity_id
_entity_poly.type
_entity_poly.pdbx_seq_one_letter_code
_entity_poly.pdbx_strand_id
1 'polypeptide(L)'
;MKLTIKNIGVIKEADIELSGLTVIAGENDSGKSTVGKLMFSITKAIGKYQDELEESKESDIIKTIEHIYFAIRGVIFKGNEYEHEHEQSRELFHPLYFSDEVNNKGLEATTSRIEYLKEKNIYNDKIEKLFTDLQEIIGRDYDKDSAIKKSLW
;
A
#
# COMPACT_ATOMS: atom_id res chain seq x y z
N MET A 1 26.17 15.86 -3.43
CA MET A 1 25.76 14.70 -2.60
C MET A 1 27.01 14.05 -2.03
N LYS A 2 26.96 13.52 -0.80
CA LYS A 2 28.05 12.70 -0.23
C LYS A 2 27.59 11.26 -0.12
N LEU A 3 28.37 10.33 -0.66
CA LEU A 3 28.07 8.90 -0.67
C LEU A 3 29.17 8.16 0.10
N THR A 4 28.79 7.51 1.20
CA THR A 4 29.65 6.61 1.95
C THR A 4 29.24 5.17 1.63
N ILE A 5 30.16 4.37 1.11
CA ILE A 5 29.95 2.97 0.75
C ILE A 5 30.78 2.12 1.70
N LYS A 6 30.17 1.10 2.32
CA LYS A 6 30.88 0.14 3.17
C LYS A 6 30.45 -1.29 2.82
N ASN A 7 31.42 -2.15 2.55
CA ASN A 7 31.26 -3.57 2.26
C ASN A 7 30.25 -3.89 1.14
N ILE A 8 30.31 -3.19 0.01
CA ILE A 8 29.46 -3.47 -1.16
C ILE A 8 30.30 -3.93 -2.35
N GLY A 9 30.06 -5.16 -2.81
CA GLY A 9 30.81 -5.76 -3.91
C GLY A 9 32.31 -5.75 -3.63
N VAL A 10 33.10 -5.23 -4.57
CA VAL A 10 34.55 -5.08 -4.42
C VAL A 10 34.97 -3.89 -3.54
N ILE A 11 34.04 -3.02 -3.14
CA ILE A 11 34.33 -1.80 -2.38
C ILE A 11 34.17 -2.08 -0.88
N LYS A 12 35.31 -2.16 -0.16
CA LYS A 12 35.32 -2.31 1.29
C LYS A 12 34.89 -1.03 2.00
N GLU A 13 35.45 0.11 1.61
CA GLU A 13 35.09 1.43 2.13
C GLU A 13 35.40 2.49 1.06
N ALA A 14 34.50 3.44 0.85
CA ALA A 14 34.73 4.60 0.01
C ALA A 14 33.86 5.78 0.46
N ASP A 15 34.45 6.97 0.53
CA ASP A 15 33.76 8.23 0.72
C ASP A 15 33.87 9.05 -0.57
N ILE A 16 32.74 9.29 -1.21
CA ILE A 16 32.66 9.92 -2.53
C ILE A 16 31.85 11.21 -2.43
N GLU A 17 32.47 12.32 -2.81
CA GLU A 17 31.77 13.59 -3.01
C GLU A 17 31.35 13.71 -4.48
N LEU A 18 30.04 13.85 -4.69
CA LEU A 18 29.44 14.01 -6.01
C LEU A 18 28.97 15.46 -6.15
N SER A 19 29.67 16.23 -7.01
CA SER A 19 29.43 17.65 -7.26
C SER A 19 29.39 17.94 -8.75
N GLY A 20 28.30 18.55 -9.23
CA GLY A 20 28.14 18.89 -10.65
C GLY A 20 28.31 17.66 -11.56
N LEU A 21 29.12 17.81 -12.62
CA LEU A 21 29.56 16.69 -13.45
C LEU A 21 30.73 15.98 -12.75
N THR A 22 30.52 14.74 -12.33
CA THR A 22 31.56 13.90 -11.71
C THR A 22 31.90 12.72 -12.60
N VAL A 23 33.20 12.50 -12.87
CA VAL A 23 33.70 11.38 -13.68
C VAL A 23 34.32 10.33 -12.77
N ILE A 24 33.87 9.07 -12.91
CA ILE A 24 34.42 7.93 -12.18
C ILE A 24 35.32 7.13 -13.13
N ALA A 25 36.62 7.12 -12.88
CA ALA A 25 37.64 6.46 -13.70
C ALA A 25 38.51 5.53 -12.84
N GLY A 26 39.29 4.66 -13.49
CA GLY A 26 40.08 3.60 -12.85
C GLY A 26 40.17 2.34 -13.71
N GLU A 27 40.94 1.35 -13.27
CA GLU A 27 41.10 0.06 -13.94
C GLU A 27 39.81 -0.79 -13.92
N ASN A 28 39.70 -1.77 -14.80
CA ASN A 28 38.56 -2.69 -14.78
C ASN A 28 38.48 -3.41 -13.43
N ASP A 29 37.25 -3.73 -13.02
CA ASP A 29 36.95 -4.37 -11.73
C ASP A 29 37.34 -3.57 -10.47
N SER A 30 37.76 -2.31 -10.60
CA SER A 30 38.07 -1.43 -9.48
C SER A 30 36.82 -0.86 -8.75
N GLY A 31 35.63 -1.38 -9.03
CA GLY A 31 34.37 -0.94 -8.40
C GLY A 31 33.62 0.20 -9.11
N LYS A 32 34.10 0.69 -10.26
CA LYS A 32 33.42 1.78 -11.02
C LYS A 32 31.96 1.48 -11.33
N SER A 33 31.68 0.29 -11.90
CA SER A 33 30.32 -0.15 -12.19
C SER A 33 29.49 -0.37 -10.93
N THR A 34 30.11 -0.72 -9.80
CA THR A 34 29.44 -0.85 -8.50
C THR A 34 28.94 0.52 -8.02
N VAL A 35 29.78 1.56 -8.08
CA VAL A 35 29.35 2.92 -7.73
C VAL A 35 28.21 3.39 -8.64
N GLY A 36 28.33 3.18 -9.96
CA GLY A 36 27.27 3.54 -10.91
C GLY A 36 25.94 2.81 -10.65
N LYS A 37 25.98 1.51 -10.36
CA LYS A 37 24.80 0.71 -10.01
C LYS A 37 24.17 1.17 -8.69
N LEU A 38 24.99 1.45 -7.67
CA LEU A 38 24.52 2.01 -6.40
C LEU A 38 23.80 3.35 -6.61
N MET A 39 24.40 4.24 -7.38
CA MET A 39 23.80 5.54 -7.74
C MET A 39 22.47 5.38 -8.47
N PHE A 40 22.41 4.46 -9.44
CA PHE A 40 21.18 4.14 -10.14
C PHE A 40 20.10 3.61 -9.18
N SER A 41 20.44 2.65 -8.32
CA SER A 41 19.50 2.06 -7.36
C SER A 41 18.96 3.08 -6.38
N ILE A 42 19.82 3.95 -5.81
CA ILE A 42 19.41 5.03 -4.90
C ILE A 42 18.45 6.00 -5.63
N THR A 43 18.81 6.42 -6.85
CA THR A 43 17.98 7.34 -7.64
C THR A 43 16.62 6.71 -7.96
N LYS A 44 16.60 5.43 -8.34
CA LYS A 44 15.36 4.71 -8.63
C LYS A 44 14.49 4.56 -7.38
N ALA A 45 15.08 4.23 -6.24
CA ALA A 45 14.37 4.13 -4.97
C ALA A 45 13.73 5.47 -4.59
N ILE A 46 14.47 6.59 -4.71
CA ILE A 46 13.93 7.92 -4.43
C ILE A 46 12.87 8.35 -5.46
N GLY A 47 12.99 7.92 -6.71
CA GLY A 47 12.08 8.35 -7.78
C GLY A 47 10.75 7.59 -7.84
N LYS A 48 10.71 6.34 -7.39
CA LYS A 48 9.55 5.44 -7.61
C LYS A 48 8.85 4.97 -6.31
N TYR A 49 9.36 5.34 -5.14
CA TYR A 49 8.80 4.82 -3.89
C TYR A 49 7.35 5.24 -3.63
N GLN A 50 6.93 6.44 -4.08
CA GLN A 50 5.56 6.92 -3.83
C GLN A 50 4.55 6.07 -4.60
N ASP A 51 4.78 5.92 -5.91
CA ASP A 51 3.95 5.08 -6.78
C ASP A 51 3.84 3.64 -6.25
N GLU A 52 4.96 3.03 -5.84
CA GLU A 52 4.97 1.64 -5.32
C GLU A 52 4.21 1.52 -3.98
N LEU A 53 4.21 2.56 -3.15
CA LEU A 53 3.45 2.57 -1.90
C LEU A 53 1.96 2.81 -2.11
N GLU A 54 1.60 3.67 -3.06
CA GLU A 54 0.22 3.88 -3.47
C GLU A 54 -0.37 2.61 -4.08
N GLU A 55 0.32 1.96 -5.03
CA GLU A 55 -0.06 0.66 -5.59
C GLU A 55 -0.22 -0.41 -4.50
N SER A 56 0.70 -0.44 -3.52
CA SER A 56 0.60 -1.37 -2.39
C SER A 56 -0.61 -1.08 -1.50
N LYS A 57 -0.96 0.20 -1.27
CA LYS A 57 -2.13 0.59 -0.48
C LYS A 57 -3.42 0.20 -1.16
N GLU A 58 -3.54 0.49 -2.44
CA GLU A 58 -4.70 0.09 -3.24
C GLU A 58 -4.89 -1.42 -3.22
N SER A 59 -3.80 -2.18 -3.36
CA SER A 59 -3.83 -3.65 -3.25
C SER A 59 -4.32 -4.12 -1.87
N ASP A 60 -3.82 -3.50 -0.79
CA ASP A 60 -4.24 -3.82 0.59
C ASP A 60 -5.72 -3.48 0.83
N ILE A 61 -6.18 -2.34 0.32
CA ILE A 61 -7.60 -1.92 0.39
C ILE A 61 -8.48 -2.96 -0.31
N ILE A 62 -8.17 -3.32 -1.56
CA ILE A 62 -8.97 -4.27 -2.35
C ILE A 62 -9.07 -5.62 -1.63
N LYS A 63 -7.94 -6.16 -1.16
CA LYS A 63 -7.93 -7.44 -0.42
C LYS A 63 -8.77 -7.39 0.85
N THR A 64 -8.69 -6.30 1.60
CA THR A 64 -9.45 -6.15 2.85
C THR A 64 -10.94 -6.02 2.56
N ILE A 65 -11.32 -5.28 1.52
CA ILE A 65 -12.70 -5.18 1.02
C ILE A 65 -13.23 -6.54 0.58
N GLU A 66 -12.45 -7.34 -0.14
CA GLU A 66 -12.82 -8.71 -0.51
C GLU A 66 -13.06 -9.56 0.74
N HIS A 67 -12.19 -9.49 1.74
CA HIS A 67 -12.38 -10.21 3.00
C HIS A 67 -13.68 -9.79 3.72
N ILE A 68 -14.00 -8.49 3.74
CA ILE A 68 -15.27 -7.98 4.27
C ILE A 68 -16.43 -8.60 3.50
N TYR A 69 -16.41 -8.52 2.16
CA TYR A 69 -17.45 -9.08 1.30
C TYR A 69 -17.65 -10.58 1.56
N PHE A 70 -16.58 -11.38 1.62
CA PHE A 70 -16.69 -12.81 1.89
C PHE A 70 -17.16 -13.12 3.31
N ALA A 71 -16.84 -12.28 4.30
CA ALA A 71 -17.30 -12.45 5.67
C ALA A 71 -18.81 -12.22 5.80
N ILE A 72 -19.34 -11.21 5.10
CA ILE A 72 -20.76 -10.82 5.22
C ILE A 72 -21.67 -11.52 4.22
N ARG A 73 -21.15 -11.97 3.07
CA ARG A 73 -21.98 -12.54 1.99
C ARG A 73 -22.83 -13.71 2.44
N GLY A 74 -22.31 -14.55 3.34
CA GLY A 74 -23.00 -15.73 3.85
C GLY A 74 -24.05 -15.40 4.91
N VAL A 75 -24.06 -14.17 5.43
CA VAL A 75 -25.03 -13.71 6.43
C VAL A 75 -26.10 -12.84 5.75
N ILE A 76 -25.68 -11.93 4.86
CA ILE A 76 -26.56 -10.98 4.18
C ILE A 76 -27.29 -11.60 2.98
N PHE A 77 -26.65 -12.52 2.23
CA PHE A 77 -27.18 -13.02 0.95
C PHE A 77 -27.70 -14.47 1.01
N LYS A 78 -28.09 -14.97 2.20
CA LYS A 78 -28.68 -16.31 2.36
C LYS A 78 -30.20 -16.37 2.16
N GLY A 79 -30.87 -15.25 1.84
CA GLY A 79 -32.31 -15.19 1.53
C GLY A 79 -32.63 -15.41 0.06
N ASN A 80 -33.92 -15.53 -0.28
CA ASN A 80 -34.39 -15.68 -1.66
C ASN A 80 -33.98 -14.43 -2.49
N GLU A 81 -33.42 -14.64 -3.69
CA GLU A 81 -32.86 -13.59 -4.57
C GLU A 81 -33.88 -12.56 -5.11
N TYR A 82 -35.13 -12.59 -4.65
CA TYR A 82 -36.25 -11.77 -5.15
C TYR A 82 -36.63 -10.60 -4.24
N GLU A 83 -35.94 -10.37 -3.12
CA GLU A 83 -36.19 -9.18 -2.27
C GLU A 83 -35.27 -8.01 -2.65
N HIS A 84 -35.84 -6.84 -2.93
CA HIS A 84 -35.12 -5.61 -3.29
C HIS A 84 -34.06 -5.19 -2.25
N GLU A 85 -34.25 -5.52 -0.98
CA GLU A 85 -33.25 -5.24 0.06
C GLU A 85 -31.95 -6.04 -0.14
N HIS A 86 -32.02 -7.25 -0.69
CA HIS A 86 -30.83 -8.05 -0.99
C HIS A 86 -30.02 -7.45 -2.14
N GLU A 87 -30.68 -6.88 -3.14
CA GLU A 87 -30.03 -6.24 -4.29
C GLU A 87 -29.23 -5.00 -3.86
N GLN A 88 -29.85 -4.11 -3.05
CA GLN A 88 -29.16 -2.92 -2.50
C GLN A 88 -27.96 -3.29 -1.64
N SER A 89 -28.09 -4.35 -0.83
CA SER A 89 -27.00 -4.83 0.02
C SER A 89 -25.86 -5.46 -0.80
N ARG A 90 -26.20 -6.15 -1.90
CA ARG A 90 -25.21 -6.72 -2.83
C ARG A 90 -24.41 -5.61 -3.49
N GLU A 91 -25.08 -4.55 -3.94
CA GLU A 91 -24.43 -3.39 -4.56
C GLU A 91 -23.56 -2.64 -3.55
N LEU A 92 -24.08 -2.36 -2.35
CA LEU A 92 -23.37 -1.65 -1.28
C LEU A 92 -22.04 -2.32 -0.91
N PHE A 93 -22.01 -3.65 -0.86
CA PHE A 93 -20.82 -4.40 -0.45
C PHE A 93 -20.05 -5.04 -1.60
N HIS A 94 -20.48 -4.86 -2.86
CA HIS A 94 -19.76 -5.41 -3.99
C HIS A 94 -18.33 -4.86 -4.01
N PRO A 95 -17.28 -5.70 -4.11
CA PRO A 95 -15.90 -5.25 -3.97
C PRO A 95 -15.54 -4.08 -4.89
N LEU A 96 -15.99 -4.12 -6.16
CA LEU A 96 -15.72 -3.06 -7.14
C LEU A 96 -16.31 -1.69 -6.73
N TYR A 97 -17.57 -1.67 -6.29
CA TYR A 97 -18.25 -0.42 -5.92
C TYR A 97 -17.74 0.10 -4.58
N PHE A 98 -17.47 -0.81 -3.64
CA PHE A 98 -16.93 -0.42 -2.35
C PHE A 98 -15.50 0.13 -2.49
N SER A 99 -14.64 -0.50 -3.29
CA SER A 99 -13.27 0.02 -3.51
C SER A 99 -13.29 1.39 -4.19
N ASP A 100 -14.15 1.58 -5.19
CA ASP A 100 -14.30 2.88 -5.85
C ASP A 100 -14.77 3.96 -4.86
N GLU A 101 -15.75 3.64 -4.01
CA GLU A 101 -16.24 4.60 -3.01
C GLU A 101 -15.20 4.89 -1.92
N VAL A 102 -14.40 3.91 -1.50
CA VAL A 102 -13.27 4.12 -0.58
C VAL A 102 -12.22 5.03 -1.21
N ASN A 103 -11.92 4.86 -2.50
CA ASN A 103 -10.97 5.72 -3.19
C ASN A 103 -11.49 7.16 -3.32
N ASN A 104 -12.81 7.34 -3.50
CA ASN A 104 -13.43 8.65 -3.68
C ASN A 104 -13.75 9.38 -2.36
N LYS A 105 -14.16 8.65 -1.31
CA LYS A 105 -14.68 9.21 -0.04
C LYS A 105 -13.87 8.81 1.20
N GLY A 106 -12.86 7.96 1.06
CA GLY A 106 -12.00 7.50 2.15
C GLY A 106 -12.78 6.85 3.29
N LEU A 107 -12.57 7.35 4.51
CA LEU A 107 -13.16 6.78 5.72
C LEU A 107 -14.69 6.85 5.74
N GLU A 108 -15.31 7.84 5.09
CA GLU A 108 -16.77 7.97 5.06
C GLU A 108 -17.47 6.75 4.44
N ALA A 109 -16.85 6.15 3.41
CA ALA A 109 -17.35 4.94 2.76
C ALA A 109 -17.41 3.75 3.73
N THR A 110 -16.52 3.71 4.73
CA THR A 110 -16.50 2.66 5.75
C THR A 110 -17.57 2.90 6.81
N THR A 111 -17.75 4.16 7.24
CA THR A 111 -18.69 4.53 8.31
C THR A 111 -20.13 4.17 7.92
N SER A 112 -20.56 4.52 6.72
CA SER A 112 -21.92 4.23 6.23
C SER A 112 -22.24 2.73 6.21
N ARG A 113 -21.26 1.90 5.86
CA ARG A 113 -21.39 0.44 5.85
C ARG A 113 -21.40 -0.17 7.24
N ILE A 114 -20.60 0.36 8.17
CA ILE A 114 -20.62 -0.06 9.57
C ILE A 114 -21.99 0.23 10.17
N GLU A 115 -22.55 1.42 9.93
CA GLU A 115 -23.90 1.80 10.38
C GLU A 115 -24.96 0.84 9.83
N TYR A 116 -24.95 0.58 8.52
CA TYR A 116 -25.83 -0.41 7.88
C TYR A 116 -25.74 -1.80 8.54
N LEU A 117 -24.54 -2.30 8.81
CA LEU A 117 -24.34 -3.62 9.42
C LEU A 117 -24.81 -3.67 10.88
N LYS A 118 -24.70 -2.55 11.60
CA LYS A 118 -25.21 -2.41 12.98
C LYS A 118 -26.74 -2.40 12.97
N GLU A 119 -27.37 -1.65 12.07
CA GLU A 119 -28.84 -1.62 11.93
C GLU A 119 -29.42 -3.01 11.62
N LYS A 120 -28.74 -3.79 10.79
CA LYS A 120 -29.14 -5.17 10.46
C LYS A 120 -28.77 -6.21 11.53
N ASN A 121 -28.15 -5.82 12.64
CA ASN A 121 -27.65 -6.70 13.71
C ASN A 121 -26.67 -7.79 13.22
N ILE A 122 -25.84 -7.46 12.22
CA ILE A 122 -24.85 -8.38 11.63
C ILE A 122 -23.42 -8.06 12.11
N TYR A 123 -23.19 -6.82 12.55
CA TYR A 123 -21.90 -6.34 13.02
C TYR A 123 -21.43 -7.12 14.27
N ASN A 124 -20.27 -7.76 14.16
CA ASN A 124 -19.65 -8.59 15.20
C ASN A 124 -18.13 -8.36 15.23
N ASP A 125 -17.44 -8.88 16.25
CA ASP A 125 -16.00 -8.67 16.48
C ASP A 125 -15.12 -8.98 15.25
N LYS A 126 -15.48 -10.01 14.47
CA LYS A 126 -14.74 -10.36 13.26
C LYS A 126 -14.89 -9.28 12.17
N ILE A 127 -16.11 -8.79 11.98
CA ILE A 127 -16.40 -7.72 11.01
C ILE A 127 -15.78 -6.40 11.49
N GLU A 128 -15.90 -6.09 12.78
CA GLU A 128 -15.29 -4.90 13.38
C GLU A 128 -13.81 -4.86 13.09
N LYS A 129 -13.08 -5.94 13.37
CA LYS A 129 -11.66 -6.04 13.06
C LYS A 129 -11.34 -5.76 11.59
N LEU A 130 -12.10 -6.35 10.65
CA LEU A 130 -11.87 -6.13 9.21
C LEU A 130 -12.08 -4.67 8.80
N PHE A 131 -13.08 -4.00 9.37
CA PHE A 131 -13.32 -2.59 9.11
C PHE A 131 -12.26 -1.69 9.77
N THR A 132 -11.79 -2.02 10.97
CA THR A 132 -10.66 -1.33 11.60
C THR A 132 -9.40 -1.45 10.76
N ASP A 133 -9.05 -2.67 10.31
CA ASP A 133 -7.91 -2.91 9.44
C ASP A 133 -8.01 -2.06 8.14
N LEU A 134 -9.21 -2.00 7.54
CA LEU A 134 -9.46 -1.16 6.35
C LEU A 134 -9.28 0.33 6.64
N GLN A 135 -9.85 0.83 7.74
CA GLN A 135 -9.72 2.24 8.14
C GLN A 135 -8.27 2.62 8.43
N GLU A 136 -7.50 1.74 9.07
CA GLU A 136 -6.07 1.94 9.28
C GLU A 136 -5.31 2.02 7.96
N ILE A 137 -5.60 1.14 6.99
CA ILE A 137 -4.98 1.18 5.66
C ILE A 137 -5.30 2.50 4.96
N ILE A 138 -6.58 2.91 4.95
CA ILE A 138 -7.02 4.18 4.33
C ILE A 138 -6.31 5.37 4.97
N GLY A 139 -6.16 5.38 6.29
CA GLY A 139 -5.52 6.44 7.06
C GLY A 139 -3.99 6.47 6.99
N ARG A 140 -3.33 5.52 6.30
CA ARG A 140 -1.87 5.58 6.08
C ARG A 140 -1.51 6.77 5.21
N ASP A 141 -0.84 7.77 5.79
CA ASP A 141 -0.07 8.76 5.06
C ASP A 141 1.31 8.19 4.73
N TYR A 142 1.63 8.11 3.44
CA TYR A 142 2.99 7.78 3.00
C TYR A 142 3.82 9.05 2.95
N ASP A 143 4.30 9.48 4.11
CA ASP A 143 5.39 10.44 4.11
C ASP A 143 6.70 9.78 3.63
N LYS A 144 7.62 10.63 3.16
CA LYS A 144 8.90 10.22 2.60
C LYS A 144 9.77 9.42 3.59
N ASP A 145 9.64 9.67 4.89
CA ASP A 145 10.47 9.05 5.92
C ASP A 145 9.96 7.64 6.28
N SER A 146 8.64 7.45 6.27
CA SER A 146 7.94 6.17 6.44
C SER A 146 8.27 5.22 5.29
N ALA A 147 8.28 5.75 4.06
CA ALA A 147 8.68 5.02 2.86
C ALA A 147 10.13 4.50 2.91
N ILE A 148 11.05 5.37 3.33
CA ILE A 148 12.48 5.02 3.46
C ILE A 148 12.67 3.96 4.55
N LYS A 149 11.98 4.08 5.69
CA LYS A 149 12.04 3.05 6.74
C LYS A 149 11.56 1.69 6.25
N LYS A 150 10.46 1.63 5.49
CA LYS A 150 9.87 0.36 5.04
C LYS A 150 10.69 -0.36 3.96
N SER A 151 11.44 0.39 3.15
CA SER A 151 12.33 -0.16 2.11
C SER A 151 13.67 -0.68 2.64
N LEU A 152 14.00 -0.39 3.90
CA LEU A 152 15.23 -0.83 4.55
C LEU A 152 15.10 -2.16 5.33
N TRP A 153 13.92 -2.79 5.31
CA TRP A 153 13.63 -4.06 6.00
C TRP A 153 12.90 -5.05 5.11
#